data_AF-A0A9D0AC80-F1
#
_entry.id   AF-A0A9D0AC80-F1
#
_cell.length_a   1.000
_cell.length_b   1.000
_cell.length_c   1.000
_cell.angle_alpha   90.00
_cell.angle_beta   90.00
_cell.angle_gamma   90.00
#
_symmetry.space_group_name_H-M   'P 1'
#
loop_
_entity.id
_entity.type
_entity.pdbx_description
1 polymer ?
#
loop_
_entity_poly.entity_id
_entity_poly.type
_entity_poly.pdbx_seq_one_letter_code
_entity_poly.pdbx_strand_id
1 'polypeptide(L)'
;TISGLRRRGFTPASIRNFCDIIGIGKRDSWIDMGVLEKAVRDDLNVTAPRVLGVLRPLKVVITNYPEDKEEELTALNHPQDPVMGTRSLPFCRELYVEQTDFMEDAPRKFFRLSVGREVRLRYAYLVTCREVVKDENGKVVELRCTYDPETRGGTAPDGRKVKGTIHWVSARHALRAEVRLYDRLFTVEHPDMDKEKDFKEFINPESLQVLHDCALEPSLAAAGKSERFQFERQGYFCLDRKDSRPEHPVFNRIVTLRDSWAKLSKKTKK
;
A
#
# COMPACT_ATOMS: atom_id res chain seq x y z
N THR A 1 -3.33 22.36 8.40
CA THR A 1 -4.68 22.90 8.71
C THR A 1 -5.67 21.76 8.91
N ILE A 2 -6.79 21.99 9.63
CA ILE A 2 -7.85 20.98 9.83
C ILE A 2 -8.49 20.55 8.50
N SER A 3 -8.74 21.49 7.59
CA SER A 3 -9.24 21.19 6.25
C SER A 3 -8.26 20.33 5.44
N GLY A 4 -6.95 20.58 5.57
CA GLY A 4 -5.89 19.76 4.98
C GLY A 4 -5.89 18.34 5.53
N LEU A 5 -5.95 18.16 6.86
CA LEU A 5 -6.03 16.84 7.49
C LEU A 5 -7.29 16.07 7.05
N ARG A 6 -8.44 16.75 6.95
CA ARG A 6 -9.68 16.16 6.45
C ARG A 6 -9.56 15.69 5.01
N ARG A 7 -8.90 16.47 4.12
CA ARG A 7 -8.66 16.08 2.72
C ARG A 7 -7.62 14.96 2.60
N ARG A 8 -6.60 14.97 3.47
CA ARG A 8 -5.58 13.92 3.60
C ARG A 8 -6.16 12.60 4.09
N GLY A 9 -7.33 12.62 4.72
CA GLY A 9 -8.09 11.42 5.11
C GLY A 9 -8.17 11.16 6.61
N PHE A 10 -7.57 12.01 7.44
CA PHE A 10 -7.68 11.92 8.91
C PHE A 10 -9.15 11.91 9.33
N THR A 11 -9.45 11.16 10.37
CA THR A 11 -10.80 11.04 10.91
C THR A 11 -10.98 12.03 12.06
N PRO A 12 -12.22 12.46 12.34
CA PRO A 12 -12.48 13.23 13.55
C PRO A 12 -12.06 12.47 14.82
N ALA A 13 -12.21 11.14 14.84
CA ALA A 13 -11.81 10.29 15.96
C ALA A 13 -10.29 10.30 16.16
N SER A 14 -9.49 10.17 15.11
CA SER A 14 -8.03 10.17 15.24
C SER A 14 -7.47 11.50 15.75
N ILE A 15 -8.09 12.62 15.36
CA ILE A 15 -7.69 13.95 15.85
C ILE A 15 -8.05 14.13 17.33
N ARG A 16 -9.24 13.70 17.76
CA ARG A 16 -9.62 13.74 19.18
C ARG A 16 -8.72 12.84 20.03
N ASN A 17 -8.48 11.61 19.58
CA ASN A 17 -7.57 10.68 20.25
C ASN A 17 -6.15 11.26 20.35
N PHE A 18 -5.68 11.95 19.32
CA PHE A 18 -4.39 12.66 19.37
C PHE A 18 -4.39 13.74 20.47
N CYS A 19 -5.44 14.56 20.57
CA CYS A 19 -5.57 15.56 21.64
C CYS A 19 -5.60 14.93 23.03
N ASP A 20 -6.27 13.79 23.20
CA ASP A 20 -6.31 13.06 24.47
C ASP A 20 -4.93 12.51 24.85
N ILE A 21 -4.15 12.00 23.88
CA ILE A 21 -2.81 11.46 24.10
C ILE A 21 -1.81 12.52 24.55
N ILE A 22 -1.84 13.71 23.95
CA ILE A 22 -0.87 14.77 24.29
C ILE A 22 -1.21 15.46 25.61
N GLY A 23 -2.47 15.36 26.05
CA GLY A 23 -2.96 15.98 27.27
C GLY A 23 -2.95 17.51 27.24
N ILE A 24 -3.26 18.11 28.38
CA ILE A 24 -3.28 19.57 28.56
C ILE A 24 -2.26 19.93 29.64
N GLY A 25 -1.25 20.72 29.27
CA GLY A 25 -0.21 21.22 30.16
C GLY A 25 -0.05 22.73 30.06
N LYS A 26 0.57 23.33 31.08
CA LYS A 26 0.87 24.78 31.12
C LYS A 26 2.28 25.13 30.59
N ARG A 27 3.04 24.13 30.14
CA ARG A 27 4.39 24.29 29.60
C ARG A 27 4.37 24.05 28.10
N ASP A 28 5.13 24.86 27.38
CA ASP A 28 5.33 24.65 25.96
C ASP A 28 6.01 23.30 25.74
N SER A 29 5.45 22.52 24.81
CA SER A 29 5.99 21.22 24.45
C SER A 29 5.86 20.99 22.95
N TRP A 30 6.88 20.36 22.39
CA TRP A 30 6.89 19.94 21.00
C TRP A 30 6.41 18.50 20.93
N ILE A 31 5.39 18.27 20.12
CA ILE A 31 4.84 16.94 19.92
C ILE A 31 5.38 16.37 18.61
N ASP A 32 5.99 15.19 18.70
CA ASP A 32 6.49 14.48 17.52
C ASP A 32 5.34 14.12 16.56
N MET A 33 5.56 14.36 15.26
CA MET A 33 4.57 14.06 14.21
C MET A 33 4.17 12.59 14.18
N GLY A 34 5.03 11.68 14.62
CA GLY A 34 4.76 10.25 14.75
C GLY A 34 3.63 9.95 15.75
N VAL A 35 3.36 10.82 16.73
CA VAL A 35 2.21 10.69 17.65
C VAL A 35 0.89 10.91 16.91
N LEU A 36 0.81 11.96 16.10
CA LEU A 36 -0.36 12.25 15.26
C LEU A 36 -0.58 11.15 14.21
N GLU A 37 0.49 10.71 13.56
CA GLU A 37 0.43 9.60 12.60
C GLU A 37 0.03 8.28 13.28
N LYS A 38 0.48 8.03 14.52
CA LYS A 38 0.07 6.86 15.30
C LYS A 38 -1.42 6.90 15.62
N ALA A 39 -1.95 8.04 16.07
CA ALA A 39 -3.37 8.18 16.39
C ALA A 39 -4.28 7.82 15.20
N VAL A 40 -3.91 8.24 13.97
CA VAL A 40 -4.66 7.85 12.76
C VAL A 40 -4.41 6.42 12.31
N ARG A 41 -3.20 5.87 12.50
CA ARG A 41 -2.93 4.44 12.22
C ARG A 41 -3.76 3.54 13.12
N ASP A 42 -3.84 3.86 14.41
CA ASP A 42 -4.57 3.04 15.39
C ASP A 42 -6.08 3.06 15.12
N ASP A 43 -6.65 4.23 14.83
CA ASP A 43 -8.04 4.39 14.42
C ASP A 43 -8.36 3.58 13.16
N LEU A 44 -7.60 3.79 12.08
CA LEU A 44 -7.86 3.15 10.80
C LEU A 44 -7.53 1.65 10.80
N ASN A 45 -6.64 1.18 11.68
CA ASN A 45 -6.38 -0.25 11.82
C ASN A 45 -7.62 -1.02 12.28
N VAL A 46 -8.54 -0.37 13.01
CA VAL A 46 -9.78 -1.01 13.47
C VAL A 46 -10.92 -0.78 12.48
N THR A 47 -10.98 0.39 11.84
CA THR A 47 -12.17 0.79 11.07
C THR A 47 -12.07 0.60 9.56
N ALA A 48 -10.86 0.56 8.98
CA ALA A 48 -10.69 0.58 7.53
C ALA A 48 -10.72 -0.83 6.92
N PRO A 49 -11.58 -1.13 5.93
CA PRO A 49 -11.48 -2.37 5.16
C PRO A 49 -10.12 -2.50 4.45
N ARG A 50 -9.65 -3.73 4.33
CA ARG A 50 -8.41 -4.12 3.63
C ARG A 50 -8.74 -4.39 2.19
N VAL A 51 -7.96 -3.83 1.29
CA VAL A 51 -8.08 -3.98 -0.16
C VAL A 51 -6.69 -4.14 -0.77
N LEU A 52 -6.63 -4.66 -2.00
CA LEU A 52 -5.42 -4.83 -2.77
C LEU A 52 -5.25 -3.64 -3.72
N GLY A 53 -4.08 -3.03 -3.69
CA GLY A 53 -3.70 -1.95 -4.58
C GLY A 53 -2.23 -2.04 -4.91
N VAL A 54 -1.94 -2.12 -6.21
CA VAL A 54 -0.59 -2.15 -6.76
C VAL A 54 -0.24 -0.75 -7.26
N LEU A 55 0.71 -0.12 -6.58
CA LEU A 55 1.07 1.28 -6.85
C LEU A 55 2.04 1.42 -8.01
N ARG A 56 2.96 0.46 -8.16
CA ARG A 56 3.91 0.40 -9.28
C ARG A 56 3.74 -0.94 -9.99
N PRO A 57 2.80 -1.06 -10.94
CA PRO A 57 2.45 -2.34 -11.53
C PRO A 57 3.57 -2.94 -12.37
N LEU A 58 3.93 -4.17 -12.03
CA LEU A 58 4.75 -5.08 -12.81
C LEU A 58 3.85 -6.22 -13.32
N LYS A 59 3.82 -6.44 -14.64
CA LYS A 59 2.98 -7.47 -15.25
C LYS A 59 3.50 -8.86 -14.88
N VAL A 60 2.58 -9.76 -14.53
CA VAL A 60 2.83 -11.16 -14.25
C VAL A 60 1.88 -12.00 -15.11
N VAL A 61 2.43 -12.95 -15.87
CA VAL A 61 1.66 -13.91 -16.67
C VAL A 61 1.83 -15.29 -16.07
N ILE A 62 0.72 -15.92 -15.67
CA ILE A 62 0.72 -17.29 -15.14
C ILE A 62 0.63 -18.28 -16.30
N THR A 63 1.76 -18.81 -16.74
CA THR A 63 1.89 -19.55 -18.01
C THR A 63 1.10 -20.86 -18.03
N ASN A 64 0.91 -21.51 -16.88
CA ASN A 64 0.11 -22.73 -16.75
C ASN A 64 -1.35 -22.47 -16.30
N TYR A 65 -1.82 -21.22 -16.27
CA TYR A 65 -3.24 -20.89 -16.06
C TYR A 65 -3.94 -20.69 -17.41
N PRO A 66 -5.11 -21.30 -17.67
CA PRO A 66 -5.81 -21.18 -18.96
C PRO A 66 -6.14 -19.73 -19.32
N GLU A 67 -6.03 -19.36 -20.59
CA GLU A 67 -6.18 -17.96 -21.04
C GLU A 67 -7.60 -17.40 -20.85
N ASP A 68 -8.62 -18.21 -21.10
CA ASP A 68 -10.03 -17.80 -21.01
C ASP A 68 -10.66 -18.09 -19.64
N LYS A 69 -9.88 -18.66 -18.71
CA LYS A 69 -10.39 -18.95 -17.37
C LYS A 69 -10.30 -17.70 -16.52
N GLU A 70 -11.39 -17.43 -15.81
CA GLU A 70 -11.48 -16.41 -14.76
C GLU A 70 -12.13 -17.04 -13.54
N GLU A 71 -11.74 -16.55 -12.37
CA GLU A 71 -12.16 -17.07 -11.09
C GLU A 71 -12.38 -15.93 -10.11
N GLU A 72 -13.38 -16.11 -9.26
CA GLU A 72 -13.65 -15.22 -8.15
C GLU A 72 -13.13 -15.84 -6.85
N LEU A 73 -12.15 -15.18 -6.23
CA LEU A 73 -11.58 -15.55 -4.95
C LEU A 73 -12.25 -14.76 -3.82
N THR A 74 -12.51 -15.41 -2.69
CA THR A 74 -13.10 -14.74 -1.53
C THR A 74 -12.01 -14.17 -0.61
N ALA A 75 -12.09 -12.87 -0.32
CA ALA A 75 -11.22 -12.19 0.64
C ALA A 75 -12.01 -11.58 1.80
N LEU A 76 -11.48 -11.67 3.01
CA LEU A 76 -12.03 -10.97 4.17
C LEU A 76 -11.79 -9.46 4.04
N ASN A 77 -12.80 -8.65 4.36
CA ASN A 77 -12.66 -7.19 4.40
C ASN A 77 -11.81 -6.74 5.58
N HIS A 78 -11.81 -7.47 6.69
CA HIS A 78 -10.97 -7.17 7.84
C HIS A 78 -10.48 -8.47 8.50
N PRO A 79 -9.17 -8.66 8.70
CA PRO A 79 -8.63 -9.91 9.21
C PRO A 79 -9.02 -10.20 10.67
N GLN A 80 -9.32 -9.16 11.44
CA GLN A 80 -9.71 -9.26 12.85
C GLN A 80 -11.22 -8.99 13.08
N ASP A 81 -11.98 -8.69 12.02
CA ASP A 81 -13.40 -8.36 12.14
C ASP A 81 -14.21 -9.05 11.03
N PRO A 82 -14.68 -10.29 11.29
CA PRO A 82 -15.50 -11.04 10.36
C PRO A 82 -16.84 -10.37 10.04
N VAL A 83 -17.33 -9.45 10.90
CA VAL A 83 -18.63 -8.78 10.72
C VAL A 83 -18.58 -7.80 9.55
N MET A 84 -17.40 -7.28 9.19
CA MET A 84 -17.20 -6.51 7.96
C MET A 84 -17.39 -7.33 6.68
N GLY A 85 -17.58 -8.64 6.79
CA GLY A 85 -17.89 -9.53 5.68
C GLY A 85 -16.71 -9.82 4.77
N THR A 86 -17.05 -10.29 3.57
CA THR A 86 -16.09 -10.67 2.53
C THR A 86 -16.35 -9.86 1.27
N ARG A 87 -15.38 -9.92 0.35
CA ARG A 87 -15.49 -9.41 -1.01
C ARG A 87 -14.91 -10.41 -2.00
N SER A 88 -15.31 -10.24 -3.25
CA SER A 88 -14.81 -11.03 -4.37
C SER A 88 -13.58 -10.37 -4.99
N LEU A 89 -12.57 -11.17 -5.29
CA LEU A 89 -11.34 -10.77 -5.98
C LEU A 89 -11.23 -11.55 -7.30
N PRO A 90 -11.33 -10.89 -8.46
CA PRO A 90 -11.17 -11.57 -9.72
C PRO A 90 -9.70 -12.00 -9.90
N PHE A 91 -9.53 -13.24 -10.32
CA PHE A 91 -8.26 -13.87 -10.64
C PHE A 91 -8.29 -14.32 -12.10
N CYS A 92 -7.22 -14.03 -12.83
CA CYS A 92 -7.05 -14.49 -14.21
C CYS A 92 -5.56 -14.76 -14.48
N ARG A 93 -5.25 -15.15 -15.71
CA ARG A 93 -3.88 -15.43 -16.16
C ARG A 93 -2.92 -14.25 -16.01
N GLU A 94 -3.41 -13.02 -16.20
CA GLU A 94 -2.60 -11.81 -16.18
C GLU A 94 -2.85 -11.00 -14.91
N LEU A 95 -1.79 -10.78 -14.13
CA LEU A 95 -1.86 -10.07 -12.85
C LEU A 95 -0.87 -8.89 -12.86
N TYR A 96 -1.10 -7.93 -11.96
CA TYR A 96 -0.10 -6.96 -11.56
C TYR A 96 0.36 -7.25 -10.13
N VAL A 97 1.67 -7.07 -9.90
CA VAL A 97 2.30 -7.05 -8.57
C VAL A 97 3.15 -5.79 -8.45
N GLU A 98 3.66 -5.46 -7.26
CA GLU A 98 4.56 -4.32 -7.13
C GLU A 98 5.91 -4.59 -7.83
N GLN A 99 6.43 -3.58 -8.51
CA GLN A 99 7.81 -3.60 -9.02
C GLN A 99 8.82 -3.91 -7.91
N THR A 100 8.58 -3.41 -6.69
CA THR A 100 9.45 -3.64 -5.52
C THR A 100 9.33 -5.05 -4.93
N ASP A 101 8.34 -5.83 -5.38
CA ASP A 101 8.13 -7.21 -4.95
C ASP A 101 8.91 -8.22 -5.78
N PHE A 102 9.60 -7.78 -6.84
CA PHE A 102 10.52 -8.60 -7.62
C PHE A 102 11.97 -8.13 -7.49
N MET A 103 12.90 -9.09 -7.43
CA MET A 103 14.33 -8.84 -7.53
C MET A 103 15.01 -10.06 -8.15
N GLU A 104 15.76 -9.84 -9.23
CA GLU A 104 16.48 -10.90 -9.95
C GLU A 104 17.52 -11.53 -9.02
N ASP A 105 18.49 -10.73 -8.55
CA ASP A 105 19.49 -11.14 -7.57
C ASP A 105 19.04 -10.86 -6.14
N ALA A 106 18.05 -11.62 -5.67
CA ALA A 106 17.45 -11.41 -4.36
C ALA A 106 18.34 -11.90 -3.20
N PRO A 107 18.67 -11.06 -2.20
CA PRO A 107 19.42 -11.50 -1.03
C PRO A 107 18.63 -12.54 -0.20
N ARG A 108 19.31 -13.30 0.67
CA ARG A 108 18.67 -14.35 1.49
C ARG A 108 17.50 -13.86 2.36
N LYS A 109 17.51 -12.58 2.74
CA LYS A 109 16.45 -11.94 3.56
C LYS A 109 15.32 -11.31 2.72
N PHE A 110 15.33 -11.50 1.40
CA PHE A 110 14.26 -11.04 0.51
C PHE A 110 13.25 -12.17 0.27
N PHE A 111 12.10 -12.08 0.95
CA PHE A 111 11.04 -13.09 0.93
C PHE A 111 9.94 -12.74 -0.07
N ARG A 112 10.28 -12.23 -1.26
CA ARG A 112 9.34 -11.89 -2.33
C ARG A 112 9.79 -12.55 -3.64
N LEU A 113 9.27 -12.14 -4.79
CA LEU A 113 9.52 -12.81 -6.07
C LEU A 113 10.97 -12.65 -6.49
N SER A 114 11.54 -13.77 -6.92
CA SER A 114 12.85 -13.87 -7.56
C SER A 114 12.81 -15.12 -8.42
N VAL A 115 13.71 -15.22 -9.40
CA VAL A 115 13.74 -16.37 -10.32
C VAL A 115 13.89 -17.66 -9.51
N GLY A 116 12.98 -18.61 -9.74
CA GLY A 116 12.92 -19.89 -9.03
C GLY A 116 12.38 -19.83 -7.60
N ARG A 117 12.04 -18.65 -7.06
CA ARG A 117 11.42 -18.53 -5.73
C ARG A 117 9.90 -18.54 -5.80
N GLU A 118 9.33 -19.32 -4.90
CA GLU A 118 7.89 -19.37 -4.68
C GLU A 118 7.43 -18.29 -3.68
N VAL A 119 6.30 -17.65 -3.97
CA VAL A 119 5.64 -16.70 -3.08
C VAL A 119 4.15 -16.99 -3.01
N ARG A 120 3.51 -16.58 -1.92
CA ARG A 120 2.05 -16.60 -1.80
C ARG A 120 1.46 -15.32 -2.36
N LEU A 121 0.51 -15.46 -3.28
CA LEU A 121 -0.40 -14.38 -3.64
C LEU A 121 -1.49 -14.29 -2.57
N ARG A 122 -1.69 -13.10 -2.01
CA ARG A 122 -2.67 -12.86 -0.95
C ARG A 122 -4.07 -13.32 -1.38
N TYR A 123 -4.72 -14.17 -0.57
CA TYR A 123 -6.04 -14.79 -0.84
C TYR A 123 -6.12 -15.73 -2.07
N ALA A 124 -4.99 -16.03 -2.73
CA ALA A 124 -4.98 -16.76 -3.99
C ALA A 124 -4.09 -18.00 -3.91
N TYR A 125 -3.15 -18.15 -4.84
CA TYR A 125 -2.31 -19.34 -5.00
C TYR A 125 -0.86 -19.06 -4.61
N LEU A 126 -0.08 -20.15 -4.51
CA LEU A 126 1.38 -20.06 -4.56
C LEU A 126 1.84 -19.94 -6.01
N VAL A 127 2.78 -19.04 -6.27
CA VAL A 127 3.35 -18.78 -7.60
C VAL A 127 4.86 -18.78 -7.57
N THR A 128 5.48 -19.32 -8.60
CA THR A 128 6.92 -19.39 -8.80
C THR A 128 7.32 -18.65 -10.07
N CYS A 129 8.24 -17.68 -9.96
CA CYS A 129 8.78 -16.97 -11.12
C CYS A 129 9.72 -17.89 -11.91
N ARG A 130 9.48 -18.06 -13.21
CA ARG A 130 10.28 -18.91 -14.11
C ARG A 130 11.16 -18.09 -15.03
N GLU A 131 10.62 -17.03 -15.61
CA GLU A 131 11.30 -16.22 -16.62
C GLU A 131 11.02 -14.73 -16.39
N VAL A 132 11.97 -13.89 -16.77
CA VAL A 132 11.94 -12.44 -16.64
C VAL A 132 12.07 -11.84 -18.04
N VAL A 133 11.10 -11.04 -18.43
CA VAL A 133 11.12 -10.31 -19.70
C VAL A 133 11.57 -8.88 -19.43
N LYS A 134 12.57 -8.44 -20.18
CA LYS A 134 13.16 -7.10 -20.10
C LYS A 134 12.89 -6.33 -21.39
N ASP A 135 12.78 -5.02 -21.29
CA ASP A 135 12.77 -4.13 -22.45
C ASP A 135 14.18 -3.89 -23.00
N GLU A 136 14.27 -3.09 -24.06
CA GLU A 136 15.53 -2.71 -24.73
C GLU A 136 16.53 -2.01 -23.79
N ASN A 137 16.06 -1.40 -22.70
CA ASN A 137 16.87 -0.72 -21.70
C ASN A 137 17.24 -1.64 -20.51
N GLY A 138 16.89 -2.93 -20.59
CA GLY A 138 17.15 -3.90 -19.53
C GLY A 138 16.21 -3.79 -18.32
N LYS A 139 15.14 -2.98 -18.40
CA LYS A 139 14.16 -2.86 -17.33
C LYS A 139 13.18 -4.03 -17.39
N VAL A 140 12.91 -4.61 -16.23
CA VAL A 140 11.95 -5.73 -16.09
C VAL A 140 10.53 -5.21 -16.32
N VAL A 141 9.86 -5.72 -17.35
CA VAL A 141 8.51 -5.32 -17.77
C VAL A 141 7.45 -6.41 -17.55
N GLU A 142 7.85 -7.67 -17.58
CA GLU A 142 6.94 -8.81 -17.36
C GLU A 142 7.66 -9.96 -16.67
N LEU A 143 6.95 -10.64 -15.77
CA LEU A 143 7.37 -11.90 -15.16
C LEU A 143 6.49 -13.03 -15.65
N ARG A 144 7.09 -14.15 -16.04
CA ARG A 144 6.35 -15.37 -16.36
C ARG A 144 6.47 -16.34 -15.20
N CYS A 145 5.33 -16.60 -14.60
CA CYS A 145 5.21 -17.41 -13.40
C CYS A 145 4.42 -18.69 -13.67
N THR A 146 4.61 -19.71 -12.86
CA THR A 146 3.71 -20.86 -12.77
C THR A 146 3.01 -20.84 -11.43
N TYR A 147 1.72 -21.21 -11.39
CA TYR A 147 0.98 -21.39 -10.13
C TYR A 147 0.82 -22.87 -9.77
N ASP A 148 0.58 -23.14 -8.49
CA ASP A 148 0.20 -24.45 -7.99
C ASP A 148 -1.34 -24.52 -7.79
N PRO A 149 -2.08 -25.29 -8.59
CA PRO A 149 -3.54 -25.40 -8.48
C PRO A 149 -4.04 -25.95 -7.14
N GLU A 150 -3.24 -26.76 -6.45
CA GLU A 150 -3.62 -27.38 -5.17
C GLU A 150 -3.54 -26.40 -4.00
N THR A 151 -3.01 -25.19 -4.23
CA THR A 151 -2.73 -24.20 -3.18
C THR A 151 -3.79 -23.11 -3.05
N ARG A 152 -5.03 -23.36 -3.51
CA ARG A 152 -6.12 -22.39 -3.49
C ARG A 152 -6.35 -21.84 -2.07
N GLY A 153 -6.37 -20.52 -1.93
CA GLY A 153 -6.45 -19.83 -0.64
C GLY A 153 -5.09 -19.62 0.06
N GLY A 154 -3.99 -20.08 -0.53
CA GLY A 154 -2.62 -19.78 -0.14
C GLY A 154 -1.98 -20.81 0.79
N THR A 155 -2.63 -21.95 1.01
CA THR A 155 -2.10 -23.03 1.85
C THR A 155 -1.66 -24.19 0.97
N ALA A 156 -0.42 -24.65 1.16
CA ALA A 156 0.07 -25.82 0.44
C ALA A 156 -0.32 -27.10 1.19
N PRO A 157 -1.05 -28.04 0.55
CA PRO A 157 -1.49 -29.27 1.20
C PRO A 157 -0.32 -30.22 1.52
N ASP A 158 0.80 -30.09 0.81
CA ASP A 158 2.06 -30.81 1.04
C ASP A 158 2.85 -30.31 2.27
N GLY A 159 2.37 -29.25 2.95
CA GLY A 159 3.00 -28.68 4.14
C GLY A 159 4.21 -27.78 3.88
N ARG A 160 4.55 -27.48 2.62
CA ARG A 160 5.72 -26.63 2.31
C ARG A 160 5.52 -25.20 2.79
N LYS A 161 6.53 -24.65 3.46
CA LYS A 161 6.48 -23.29 4.05
C LYS A 161 6.98 -22.24 3.07
N VAL A 162 6.06 -21.43 2.56
CA VAL A 162 6.38 -20.22 1.79
C VAL A 162 6.57 -19.04 2.73
N LYS A 163 7.74 -18.38 2.64
CA LYS A 163 8.14 -17.29 3.55
C LYS A 163 7.50 -15.94 3.22
N GLY A 164 7.06 -15.76 1.98
CA GLY A 164 6.59 -14.49 1.43
C GLY A 164 5.11 -14.48 1.10
N THR A 165 4.42 -13.38 1.39
CA THR A 165 3.06 -13.13 0.88
C THR A 165 3.01 -11.74 0.27
N ILE A 166 2.70 -11.64 -1.03
CA ILE A 166 2.59 -10.38 -1.78
C ILE A 166 1.13 -10.10 -2.15
N HIS A 167 0.76 -8.83 -2.25
CA HIS A 167 -0.51 -8.44 -2.84
C HIS A 167 -0.39 -8.38 -4.36
N TRP A 168 -1.54 -8.43 -5.02
CA TRP A 168 -1.66 -8.49 -6.47
C TRP A 168 -3.04 -7.96 -6.86
N VAL A 169 -3.23 -7.66 -8.15
CA VAL A 169 -4.55 -7.37 -8.73
C VAL A 169 -4.65 -8.03 -10.11
N SER A 170 -5.84 -8.44 -10.53
CA SER A 170 -6.05 -8.93 -11.90
C SER A 170 -5.86 -7.81 -12.91
N ALA A 171 -5.02 -8.01 -13.92
CA ALA A 171 -4.72 -6.99 -14.92
C ALA A 171 -5.95 -6.65 -15.78
N ARG A 172 -6.83 -7.63 -16.05
CA ARG A 172 -8.06 -7.45 -16.83
C ARG A 172 -9.14 -6.64 -16.11
N HIS A 173 -9.17 -6.73 -14.78
CA HIS A 173 -10.23 -6.15 -13.95
C HIS A 173 -9.74 -4.96 -13.11
N ALA A 174 -8.46 -4.60 -13.23
CA ALA A 174 -7.87 -3.56 -12.40
C ALA A 174 -8.51 -2.20 -12.68
N LEU A 175 -8.93 -1.52 -11.62
CA LEU A 175 -9.28 -0.12 -11.68
C LEU A 175 -8.00 0.71 -11.78
N ARG A 176 -7.87 1.49 -12.85
CA ARG A 176 -6.75 2.43 -13.04
C ARG A 176 -7.00 3.70 -12.25
N ALA A 177 -6.02 4.13 -11.46
CA ALA A 177 -6.17 5.26 -10.56
C ALA A 177 -4.90 6.10 -10.45
N GLU A 178 -5.07 7.39 -10.14
CA GLU A 178 -4.00 8.23 -9.62
C GLU A 178 -3.87 8.01 -8.11
N VAL A 179 -2.64 7.83 -7.62
CA VAL A 179 -2.36 7.72 -6.19
C VAL A 179 -1.34 8.78 -5.76
N ARG A 180 -1.72 9.59 -4.78
CA ARG A 180 -0.90 10.67 -4.19
C ARG A 180 -0.28 10.22 -2.88
N LEU A 181 1.02 9.97 -2.93
CA LEU A 181 1.83 9.57 -1.80
C LEU A 181 2.41 10.80 -1.12
N TYR A 182 1.62 11.51 -0.29
CA TYR A 182 2.26 12.55 0.52
C TYR A 182 3.15 11.96 1.64
N ASP A 183 4.11 12.75 2.07
CA ASP A 183 5.00 12.56 3.22
C ASP A 183 5.01 13.83 4.08
N ARG A 184 5.89 13.93 5.08
CA ARG A 184 6.11 15.14 5.86
C ARG A 184 6.54 16.29 4.95
N LEU A 185 5.98 17.48 5.20
CA LEU A 185 6.24 18.68 4.39
C LEU A 185 7.67 19.21 4.55
N PHE A 186 8.28 19.00 5.71
CA PHE A 186 9.63 19.48 6.02
C PHE A 186 10.57 18.32 6.32
N THR A 187 11.86 18.53 6.04
CA THR A 187 12.94 17.56 6.26
C THR A 187 13.49 17.58 7.68
N VAL A 188 13.17 18.61 8.47
CA VAL A 188 13.63 18.83 9.84
C VAL A 188 12.45 18.94 10.83
N GLU A 189 12.69 18.64 12.11
CA GLU A 189 11.66 18.69 13.16
C GLU A 189 11.15 20.11 13.45
N HIS A 190 12.05 21.10 13.40
CA HIS A 190 11.77 22.51 13.70
C HIS A 190 12.21 23.43 12.56
N PRO A 191 11.40 23.54 11.47
CA PRO A 191 11.79 24.29 10.27
C PRO A 191 11.85 25.81 10.47
N ASP A 192 11.26 26.32 11.55
CA ASP A 192 11.14 27.74 11.90
C ASP A 192 12.13 28.20 12.99
N MET A 193 12.98 27.30 13.50
CA MET A 193 13.93 27.60 14.58
C MET A 193 15.30 28.09 14.11
N ASP A 194 15.66 27.85 12.84
CA ASP A 194 16.91 28.33 12.27
C ASP A 194 16.80 29.84 11.98
N LYS A 195 17.65 30.66 12.61
CA LYS A 195 17.64 32.12 12.45
C LYS A 195 18.37 32.58 11.19
N GLU A 196 19.16 31.71 10.57
CA GLU A 196 20.02 32.05 9.42
C GLU A 196 19.42 31.60 8.09
N LYS A 197 18.42 30.70 8.10
CA LYS A 197 17.82 30.09 6.90
C LYS A 197 16.32 30.33 6.83
N ASP A 198 15.78 30.51 5.62
CA ASP A 198 14.32 30.55 5.42
C ASP A 198 13.76 29.13 5.59
N PHE A 199 12.66 28.97 6.33
CA PHE A 199 12.00 27.68 6.56
C PHE A 199 11.66 26.93 5.26
N LYS A 200 11.50 27.66 4.14
CA LYS A 200 11.26 27.09 2.81
C LYS A 200 12.41 26.23 2.30
N GLU A 201 13.64 26.49 2.75
CA GLU A 201 14.80 25.67 2.41
C GLU A 201 14.68 24.25 2.97
N PHE A 202 13.85 24.05 4.00
CA PHE A 202 13.59 22.76 4.59
C PHE A 202 12.39 22.02 3.99
N ILE A 203 11.75 22.57 2.94
CA ILE A 203 10.64 21.87 2.27
C ILE A 203 11.16 20.55 1.70
N ASN A 204 10.47 19.46 2.03
CA ASN A 204 10.76 18.14 1.52
C ASN A 204 10.30 18.04 0.07
N PRO A 205 11.22 17.86 -0.91
CA PRO A 205 10.84 17.69 -2.31
C PRO A 205 10.02 16.40 -2.54
N GLU A 206 10.20 15.40 -1.69
CA GLU A 206 9.44 14.13 -1.69
C GLU A 206 8.17 14.22 -0.84
N SER A 207 7.75 15.42 -0.41
CA SER A 207 6.52 15.62 0.37
C SER A 207 5.26 15.21 -0.39
N LEU A 208 5.32 15.11 -1.73
CA LEU A 208 4.26 14.57 -2.57
C LEU A 208 4.87 13.86 -3.78
N GLN A 209 4.61 12.55 -3.89
CA GLN A 209 4.80 11.81 -5.12
C GLN A 209 3.43 11.46 -5.72
N VAL A 210 3.20 11.86 -6.97
CA VAL A 210 2.00 11.48 -7.73
C VAL A 210 2.35 10.28 -8.60
N LEU A 211 1.62 9.19 -8.39
CA LEU A 211 1.71 8.00 -9.22
C LEU A 211 0.49 7.98 -10.14
N HIS A 212 0.77 8.14 -11.43
CA HIS A 212 -0.20 7.82 -12.47
C HIS A 212 -0.16 6.31 -12.69
N ASP A 213 -1.25 5.73 -13.17
CA ASP A 213 -1.23 4.33 -13.62
C ASP A 213 -1.10 3.26 -12.52
N CYS A 214 -1.60 3.53 -11.32
CA CYS A 214 -1.77 2.49 -10.30
C CYS A 214 -2.89 1.51 -10.69
N ALA A 215 -2.76 0.26 -10.26
CA ALA A 215 -3.74 -0.80 -10.51
C ALA A 215 -4.39 -1.23 -9.18
N LEU A 216 -5.69 -0.99 -9.03
CA LEU A 216 -6.43 -1.26 -7.80
C LEU A 216 -7.47 -2.36 -8.02
N GLU A 217 -7.87 -3.08 -6.96
CA GLU A 217 -8.96 -4.05 -7.07
C GLU A 217 -10.30 -3.36 -7.46
N PRO A 218 -11.16 -4.02 -8.26
CA PRO A 218 -12.35 -3.38 -8.84
C PRO A 218 -13.41 -2.95 -7.83
N SER A 219 -13.41 -3.53 -6.62
CA SER A 219 -14.33 -3.14 -5.54
C SER A 219 -14.25 -1.64 -5.21
N LEU A 220 -13.09 -1.03 -5.46
CA LEU A 220 -12.84 0.39 -5.20
C LEU A 220 -13.54 1.33 -6.18
N ALA A 221 -14.12 0.83 -7.27
CA ALA A 221 -14.93 1.64 -8.18
C ALA A 221 -16.20 2.19 -7.49
N ALA A 222 -16.72 1.46 -6.50
CA ALA A 222 -17.87 1.87 -5.71
C ALA A 222 -17.50 2.69 -4.45
N ALA A 223 -16.22 3.03 -4.26
CA ALA A 223 -15.74 3.67 -3.04
C ALA A 223 -16.35 5.05 -2.81
N GLY A 224 -16.91 5.25 -1.61
CA GLY A 224 -17.45 6.53 -1.17
C GLY A 224 -16.35 7.53 -0.78
N LYS A 225 -16.62 8.84 -0.96
CA LYS A 225 -15.69 9.93 -0.57
C LYS A 225 -15.42 10.02 0.94
N SER A 226 -16.21 9.34 1.76
CA SER A 226 -16.03 9.23 3.22
C SER A 226 -15.29 7.96 3.64
N GLU A 227 -15.03 7.03 2.73
CA GLU A 227 -14.43 5.76 3.05
C GLU A 227 -12.91 5.87 3.12
N ARG A 228 -12.33 5.00 3.95
CA ARG A 228 -10.89 4.84 4.11
C ARG A 228 -10.58 3.37 3.96
N PHE A 229 -9.47 3.09 3.29
CA PHE A 229 -9.07 1.74 2.98
C PHE A 229 -7.65 1.51 3.44
N GLN A 230 -7.34 0.33 3.94
CA GLN A 230 -5.97 -0.13 4.03
C GLN A 230 -5.62 -0.83 2.72
N PHE A 231 -4.76 -0.22 1.90
CA PHE A 231 -4.14 -0.95 0.79
C PHE A 231 -3.09 -1.85 1.41
N GLU A 232 -3.32 -3.17 1.36
CA GLU A 232 -2.47 -4.13 2.04
C GLU A 232 -1.00 -3.91 1.69
N ARG A 233 -0.14 -3.93 2.72
CA ARG A 233 1.30 -3.65 2.66
C ARG A 233 1.71 -2.22 2.23
N GLN A 234 0.80 -1.37 1.74
CA GLN A 234 1.12 -0.04 1.24
C GLN A 234 0.85 1.09 2.24
N GLY A 235 -0.30 1.06 2.93
CA GLY A 235 -0.72 2.15 3.81
C GLY A 235 -2.22 2.28 3.90
N TYR A 236 -2.66 3.37 4.51
CA TYR A 236 -4.06 3.76 4.51
C TYR A 236 -4.31 4.84 3.46
N PHE A 237 -5.45 4.78 2.79
CA PHE A 237 -5.80 5.63 1.66
C PHE A 237 -7.25 6.09 1.74
N CYS A 238 -7.56 7.22 1.13
CA CYS A 238 -8.92 7.68 0.90
C CYS A 238 -9.08 8.30 -0.48
N LEU A 239 -10.29 8.34 -1.00
CA LEU A 239 -10.60 9.07 -2.21
C LEU A 239 -10.38 10.58 -2.01
N ASP A 240 -9.74 11.27 -2.96
CA ASP A 240 -9.62 12.72 -2.90
C ASP A 240 -11.00 13.37 -3.11
N ARG A 241 -11.38 14.24 -2.19
CA ARG A 241 -12.73 14.81 -2.16
C ARG A 241 -13.00 15.78 -3.32
N LYS A 242 -11.95 16.40 -3.87
CA LYS A 242 -12.05 17.47 -4.86
C LYS A 242 -11.78 16.96 -6.28
N ASP A 243 -10.72 16.17 -6.43
CA ASP A 243 -10.17 15.85 -7.74
C ASP A 243 -10.63 14.47 -8.24
N SER A 244 -11.07 13.59 -7.35
CA SER A 244 -11.54 12.25 -7.73
C SER A 244 -12.90 12.28 -8.44
N ARG A 245 -12.97 11.55 -9.54
CA ARG A 245 -14.15 11.36 -10.39
C ARG A 245 -14.35 9.86 -10.69
N PRO A 246 -15.56 9.38 -11.02
CA PRO A 246 -15.80 7.97 -11.30
C PRO A 246 -14.88 7.37 -12.37
N GLU A 247 -14.57 8.13 -13.42
CA GLU A 247 -13.72 7.72 -14.55
C GLU A 247 -12.23 7.92 -14.27
N HIS A 248 -11.90 8.76 -13.28
CA HIS A 248 -10.54 9.08 -12.88
C HIS A 248 -10.43 9.15 -11.36
N PRO A 249 -10.42 7.99 -10.69
CA PRO A 249 -10.33 7.94 -9.25
C PRO A 249 -8.94 8.40 -8.79
N VAL A 250 -8.95 9.32 -7.83
CA VAL A 250 -7.73 9.84 -7.20
C VAL A 250 -7.72 9.42 -5.74
N PHE A 251 -6.67 8.73 -5.29
CA PHE A 251 -6.50 8.32 -3.91
C PHE A 251 -5.36 9.07 -3.24
N ASN A 252 -5.60 9.60 -2.04
CA ASN A 252 -4.56 10.15 -1.19
C ASN A 252 -4.12 9.07 -0.20
N ARG A 253 -2.81 8.82 -0.09
CA ARG A 253 -2.28 8.13 1.10
C ARG A 253 -2.64 8.99 2.32
N ILE A 254 -3.07 8.39 3.40
CA ILE A 254 -3.33 9.08 4.69
C ILE A 254 -2.05 9.01 5.51
N VAL A 255 -1.55 7.78 5.68
CA VAL A 255 -0.36 7.43 6.46
C VAL A 255 0.18 6.07 6.00
N THR A 256 1.47 5.84 6.16
CA THR A 256 2.11 4.52 5.95
C THR A 256 1.74 3.55 7.07
N LEU A 257 1.94 2.24 6.85
CA LEU A 257 1.64 1.22 7.86
C LEU A 257 2.58 1.26 9.08
N ARG A 258 3.77 1.81 8.90
CA ARG A 258 4.80 1.92 9.94
C ARG A 258 5.52 3.25 9.80
N ASP A 259 6.00 3.75 10.93
CA ASP A 259 6.81 4.96 10.99
C ASP A 259 8.21 4.71 10.38
N SER A 260 8.49 5.37 9.26
CA SER A 260 9.80 5.37 8.58
C SER A 260 10.75 6.44 9.16
N TRP A 261 10.22 7.54 9.69
CA TRP A 261 10.97 8.68 10.20
C TRP A 261 11.65 8.39 11.54
N ALA A 262 11.00 7.61 12.42
CA ALA A 262 11.62 7.14 13.67
C ALA A 262 12.90 6.32 13.47
N LYS A 263 13.10 5.73 12.27
CA LYS A 263 14.34 5.02 11.91
C LYS A 263 15.40 5.95 11.34
N LEU A 264 14.99 6.99 10.62
CA LEU A 264 15.89 7.99 10.03
C LEU A 264 16.47 8.89 11.14
N SER A 265 15.66 9.38 12.07
CA SER A 265 16.12 10.21 13.19
C SER A 265 17.13 9.50 14.10
N LYS A 266 16.99 8.18 14.30
CA LYS A 266 17.96 7.34 15.03
C LYS A 266 19.28 7.14 14.30
N LYS A 267 19.31 7.24 12.96
CA LYS A 267 20.54 7.19 12.17
C LYS A 267 21.26 8.52 12.13
N THR A 268 20.54 9.63 12.10
CA THR A 268 21.12 10.98 12.10
C THR A 268 21.64 11.39 13.49
N LYS A 269 21.15 10.78 14.57
CA LYS A 269 21.64 10.97 15.94
C LYS A 269 22.81 10.05 16.33
N LYS A 270 23.37 9.28 15.39
CA LYS A 270 24.57 8.45 15.56
C LYS A 270 25.68 8.99 14.69
#